data_AF-A0A838U6V9-F1
#
_entry.id   AF-A0A838U6V9-F1
#
_cell.length_a   1.000
_cell.length_b   1.000
_cell.length_c   1.000
_cell.angle_alpha   90.00
_cell.angle_beta   90.00
_cell.angle_gamma   90.00
#
_symmetry.space_group_name_H-M   'P 1'
#
loop_
_entity.id
_entity.type
_entity.pdbx_description
1 polymer ?
#
loop_
_entity_poly.entity_id
_entity_poly.type
_entity_poly.pdbx_seq_one_letter_code
_entity_poly.pdbx_strand_id
1 'polypeptide(L)'
;MNAWLFTREAVPSRVDPPMFIPFSIFFAYCAGQFWFAYRVRTVLVTRHPEEWLKMSKRFSFSIVPWRFVWCGRHRELGDAVLSRRVVEMRCLTIVAYTSWAAFVIGVFRPY
;
A
#
# COMPACT_ATOMS: atom_id res chain seq x y z
N MET A 1 39.67 37.68 23.77
CA MET A 1 39.75 37.26 22.35
C MET A 1 39.17 35.86 22.21
N ASN A 2 37.89 35.82 21.85
CA ASN A 2 37.00 34.78 21.32
C ASN A 2 37.37 33.27 21.44
N ALA A 3 36.77 32.62 22.44
CA ALA A 3 36.58 31.17 22.53
C ALA A 3 35.31 30.72 21.76
N TRP A 4 35.31 30.90 20.44
CA TRP A 4 34.20 30.50 19.55
C TRP A 4 34.62 29.41 18.56
N LEU A 5 35.39 28.43 19.02
CA LEU A 5 35.59 27.15 18.31
C LEU A 5 34.36 26.26 18.55
N PHE A 6 33.21 26.73 18.09
CA PHE A 6 32.04 25.89 17.87
C PHE A 6 32.41 24.98 16.69
N THR A 7 32.74 23.74 16.99
CA THR A 7 32.71 22.60 16.07
C THR A 7 31.34 22.55 15.41
N ARG A 8 31.17 23.30 14.31
CA ARG A 8 30.11 23.05 13.34
C ARG A 8 30.49 21.76 12.64
N GLU A 9 30.10 20.65 13.26
CA GLU A 9 29.91 19.40 12.55
C GLU A 9 29.15 19.72 11.27
N ALA A 10 29.81 19.49 10.14
CA ALA A 10 29.20 19.63 8.85
C ALA A 10 28.11 18.57 8.76
N VAL A 11 26.88 18.92 9.15
CA VAL A 11 25.69 18.14 8.86
C VAL A 11 25.65 18.00 7.35
N PRO A 12 25.85 16.81 6.76
CA PRO A 12 25.73 16.66 5.33
C PRO A 12 24.25 16.81 4.98
N SER A 13 23.83 18.03 4.67
CA SER A 13 22.46 18.39 4.31
C SER A 13 22.14 18.12 2.83
N ARG A 14 23.09 17.52 2.10
CA ARG A 14 22.83 16.98 0.76
C ARG A 14 22.22 15.60 0.90
N VAL A 15 20.90 15.57 0.97
CA VAL A 15 20.16 14.36 0.60
C VAL A 15 20.25 14.27 -0.92
N ASP A 16 21.00 13.30 -1.44
CA ASP A 16 21.16 13.15 -2.88
C ASP A 16 19.78 12.92 -3.54
N PRO A 17 19.42 13.69 -4.60
CA PRO A 17 18.13 13.60 -5.29
C PRO A 17 17.65 12.19 -5.68
N PRO A 18 18.51 11.21 -6.06
CA PRO A 18 18.04 9.90 -6.49
C PRO A 18 17.35 9.05 -5.41
N MET A 19 17.47 9.38 -4.11
CA MET A 19 16.78 8.64 -3.05
C MET A 19 15.29 8.96 -2.93
N PHE A 20 14.83 10.13 -3.39
CA PHE A 20 13.44 10.55 -3.24
C PHE A 20 12.49 9.83 -4.21
N ILE A 21 12.97 9.44 -5.39
CA ILE A 21 12.16 8.78 -6.42
C ILE A 21 11.62 7.43 -5.93
N PRO A 22 12.45 6.45 -5.49
CA PRO A 22 11.93 5.17 -5.02
C PRO A 22 11.07 5.32 -3.76
N PHE A 23 11.42 6.25 -2.86
CA PHE A 23 10.63 6.51 -1.66
C PHE A 23 9.24 7.08 -1.98
N SER A 24 9.16 8.02 -2.92
CA SER A 24 7.89 8.63 -3.34
C SER A 24 6.99 7.62 -4.05
N ILE A 25 7.57 6.76 -4.89
CA ILE A 25 6.84 5.67 -5.56
C ILE A 25 6.33 4.67 -4.51
N PHE A 26 7.16 4.29 -3.53
CA PHE A 26 6.74 3.42 -2.43
C PHE A 26 5.62 4.05 -1.61
N PHE A 27 5.73 5.32 -1.27
CA PHE A 27 4.72 6.03 -0.50
C PHE A 27 3.39 6.15 -1.25
N ALA A 28 3.42 6.57 -2.52
CA ALA A 28 2.23 6.65 -3.37
C ALA A 28 1.55 5.28 -3.53
N TYR A 29 2.35 4.22 -3.63
CA TYR A 29 1.86 2.85 -3.65
C TYR A 29 1.14 2.48 -2.34
N CYS A 30 1.79 2.66 -1.19
CA CYS A 30 1.19 2.38 0.12
C CYS A 30 -0.09 3.21 0.36
N ALA A 31 -0.10 4.48 -0.04
CA ALA A 31 -1.27 5.34 0.05
C ALA A 31 -2.42 4.84 -0.84
N GLY A 32 -2.13 4.48 -2.09
CA GLY A 32 -3.12 3.90 -3.01
C GLY A 32 -3.69 2.58 -2.47
N GLN A 33 -2.82 1.68 -2.04
CA GLN A 33 -3.19 0.43 -1.38
C GLN A 33 -4.15 0.65 -0.20
N PHE A 34 -3.83 1.60 0.68
CA PHE A 34 -4.67 1.95 1.83
C PHE A 34 -6.03 2.51 1.40
N TRP A 35 -6.06 3.40 0.39
CA TRP A 35 -7.29 3.97 -0.14
C TRP A 35 -8.24 2.90 -0.70
N PHE A 36 -7.73 1.94 -1.47
CA PHE A 36 -8.56 0.86 -2.00
C PHE A 36 -9.04 -0.11 -0.91
N ALA A 37 -8.16 -0.45 0.04
CA ALA A 37 -8.53 -1.25 1.20
C ALA A 37 -9.65 -0.58 2.01
N TYR A 38 -9.57 0.75 2.18
CA TYR A 38 -10.62 1.53 2.84
C TYR A 38 -11.94 1.46 2.07
N ARG A 39 -11.93 1.60 0.74
CA ARG A 39 -13.15 1.53 -0.09
C ARG A 39 -13.80 0.15 -0.02
N VAL A 40 -13.03 -0.93 -0.09
CA VAL A 40 -13.54 -2.29 0.09
C VAL A 40 -14.12 -2.47 1.48
N ARG A 41 -13.41 -2.01 2.51
CA ARG A 41 -13.88 -2.04 3.90
C ARG A 41 -15.21 -1.31 4.06
N THR A 42 -15.33 -0.09 3.56
CA THR A 42 -16.56 0.70 3.70
C THR A 42 -17.74 -0.04 3.09
N VAL A 43 -17.60 -0.55 1.86
CA VAL A 43 -18.68 -1.32 1.22
C VAL A 43 -18.99 -2.60 1.99
N LEU A 44 -17.97 -3.32 2.44
CA LEU A 44 -18.12 -4.57 3.19
C LEU A 44 -18.84 -4.35 4.53
N VAL A 45 -18.44 -3.33 5.31
CA VAL A 45 -19.08 -2.98 6.58
C VAL A 45 -20.51 -2.50 6.39
N THR A 46 -20.77 -1.71 5.34
CA THR A 46 -22.10 -1.16 5.09
C THR A 46 -23.09 -2.20 4.57
N ARG A 47 -22.64 -3.15 3.74
CA ARG A 47 -23.54 -4.09 3.05
C ARG A 47 -23.54 -5.50 3.62
N HIS A 48 -22.41 -5.96 4.18
CA HIS A 48 -22.23 -7.31 4.71
C HIS A 48 -21.52 -7.26 6.08
N PRO A 49 -22.10 -6.56 7.09
CA PRO A 49 -21.48 -6.36 8.40
C PRO A 49 -21.15 -7.68 9.11
N GLU A 50 -21.93 -8.73 8.89
CA GLU A 50 -21.74 -10.07 9.44
C GLU A 50 -20.44 -10.73 8.95
N GLU A 51 -20.12 -10.61 7.66
CA GLU A 51 -18.85 -11.12 7.13
C GLU A 51 -17.66 -10.30 7.62
N TRP A 52 -17.84 -8.98 7.76
CA TRP A 52 -16.84 -8.12 8.39
C TRP A 52 -16.52 -8.57 9.82
N LEU A 53 -17.55 -8.76 10.65
CA LEU A 53 -17.45 -9.23 12.04
C LEU A 53 -16.77 -10.61 12.13
N LYS A 54 -17.14 -11.53 11.23
CA LYS A 54 -16.55 -12.87 11.17
C LYS A 54 -15.06 -12.82 10.85
N MET A 55 -14.66 -11.94 9.93
CA MET A 55 -13.25 -11.77 9.59
C MET A 55 -12.47 -11.01 10.67
N SER A 56 -13.05 -9.97 11.27
CA SER A 56 -12.38 -9.17 12.31
C SER A 56 -12.13 -9.96 13.60
N LYS A 57 -12.92 -11.00 13.87
CA LYS A 57 -12.63 -11.96 14.96
C LYS A 57 -11.38 -12.80 14.70
N ARG A 58 -10.99 -12.99 13.44
CA ARG A 58 -9.88 -13.87 13.05
C ARG A 58 -8.61 -13.11 12.63
N PHE A 59 -8.75 -11.88 12.16
CA PHE A 59 -7.65 -11.08 11.64
C PHE A 59 -7.70 -9.65 12.18
N SER A 60 -6.53 -9.03 12.31
CA SER A 60 -6.43 -7.61 12.67
C SER A 60 -7.19 -6.75 11.67
N PHE A 61 -7.82 -5.70 12.18
CA PHE A 61 -8.66 -4.77 11.43
C PHE A 61 -8.01 -4.23 10.14
N SER A 62 -6.72 -3.92 10.18
CA SER A 62 -5.96 -3.42 9.03
C SER A 62 -5.74 -4.47 7.93
N ILE A 63 -5.78 -5.76 8.29
CA ILE A 63 -5.50 -6.90 7.40
C ILE A 63 -6.79 -7.47 6.81
N VAL A 64 -7.94 -7.32 7.48
CA VAL A 64 -9.23 -7.86 7.03
C VAL A 64 -9.57 -7.49 5.58
N PRO A 65 -9.47 -6.21 5.12
CA PRO A 65 -9.82 -5.86 3.75
C PRO A 65 -8.91 -6.56 2.73
N TRP A 66 -7.62 -6.67 3.04
CA TRP A 66 -6.65 -7.38 2.21
C TRP A 66 -6.99 -8.87 2.11
N ARG A 67 -7.20 -9.53 3.26
CA ARG A 67 -7.59 -10.93 3.29
C ARG A 67 -8.88 -11.15 2.52
N PHE A 68 -9.89 -10.31 2.73
CA PHE A 68 -11.17 -10.40 2.02
C PHE A 68 -11.01 -10.33 0.50
N VAL A 69 -10.21 -9.38 0.03
CA VAL A 69 -9.89 -9.21 -1.39
C VAL A 69 -9.26 -10.46 -1.97
N TRP A 70 -8.35 -11.13 -1.26
CA TRP A 70 -7.67 -12.33 -1.76
C TRP A 70 -8.44 -13.65 -1.55
N CYS A 71 -9.32 -13.73 -0.56
CA CYS A 71 -10.04 -14.96 -0.19
C CYS A 71 -11.17 -15.38 -1.14
N GLY A 72 -11.52 -14.59 -2.17
CA GLY A 72 -12.55 -14.98 -3.16
C GLY A 72 -14.01 -14.91 -2.66
N ARG A 73 -14.24 -14.75 -1.35
CA ARG A 73 -15.57 -14.66 -0.71
C ARG A 73 -16.50 -13.58 -1.26
N HIS A 74 -15.97 -12.52 -1.87
CA HIS A 74 -16.79 -11.51 -2.55
C HIS A 74 -17.69 -12.09 -3.66
N ARG A 75 -17.32 -13.23 -4.25
CA ARG A 75 -18.13 -13.93 -5.26
C ARG A 75 -19.33 -14.66 -4.65
N GLU A 76 -19.18 -15.18 -3.44
CA GLU A 76 -20.23 -15.91 -2.73
C GLU A 76 -21.34 -14.98 -2.24
N LEU A 77 -21.01 -13.71 -1.97
CA LEU A 77 -21.96 -12.70 -1.50
C LEU A 77 -22.88 -12.14 -2.59
N GLY A 78 -22.62 -12.44 -3.86
CA GLY A 78 -23.46 -11.98 -4.98
C GLY A 78 -23.51 -10.45 -5.17
N ASP A 79 -22.67 -9.68 -4.48
CA ASP A 79 -22.67 -8.22 -4.56
C ASP A 79 -21.75 -7.71 -5.68
N ALA A 80 -22.36 -7.22 -6.75
CA ALA A 80 -21.67 -6.68 -7.91
C ALA A 80 -20.81 -5.44 -7.58
N VAL A 81 -21.24 -4.59 -6.63
CA VAL A 81 -20.48 -3.40 -6.24
C VAL A 81 -19.24 -3.80 -5.46
N LEU A 82 -19.39 -4.71 -4.50
CA LEU A 82 -18.27 -5.23 -3.72
C LEU A 82 -17.27 -5.97 -4.62
N SER A 83 -17.78 -6.82 -5.51
CA SER A 83 -16.95 -7.57 -6.47
C SER A 83 -16.15 -6.63 -7.38
N ARG A 84 -16.78 -5.57 -7.90
CA ARG A 84 -16.08 -4.56 -8.70
C ARG A 84 -14.95 -3.89 -7.92
N ARG A 85 -15.18 -3.47 -6.67
CA ARG A 85 -14.15 -2.86 -5.83
C ARG A 85 -12.99 -3.80 -5.52
N VAL A 86 -13.30 -5.07 -5.28
CA VAL A 86 -12.27 -6.11 -5.06
C VAL A 86 -11.43 -6.33 -6.32
N VAL A 87 -12.05 -6.35 -7.50
CA VAL A 87 -11.33 -6.46 -8.78
C VAL A 87 -10.48 -5.23 -9.06
N GLU A 88 -11.01 -4.02 -8.85
CA GLU A 88 -10.25 -2.76 -8.98
C GLU A 88 -9.00 -2.78 -8.09
N MET A 89 -9.16 -3.19 -6.82
CA MET A 89 -8.05 -3.30 -5.88
C MET A 89 -7.03 -4.35 -6.30
N ARG A 90 -7.47 -5.53 -6.77
CA ARG A 90 -6.56 -6.58 -7.28
C ARG A 90 -5.78 -6.11 -8.50
N CYS A 91 -6.47 -5.50 -9.47
CA CYS A 91 -5.85 -5.01 -10.70
C CYS A 91 -4.75 -4.01 -10.37
N LEU A 92 -5.04 -3.01 -9.53
CA LEU A 92 -4.03 -2.03 -9.11
C LEU A 92 -2.87 -2.65 -8.33
N THR A 93 -3.15 -3.61 -7.45
CA THR A 93 -2.10 -4.32 -6.72
C THR A 93 -1.19 -5.07 -7.69
N ILE A 94 -1.74 -5.76 -8.68
CA ILE A 94 -0.98 -6.47 -9.71
C ILE A 94 -0.15 -5.48 -10.53
N VAL A 95 -0.77 -4.43 -11.07
CA VAL A 95 -0.08 -3.40 -11.87
C VAL A 95 1.09 -2.80 -11.10
N ALA A 96 0.88 -2.47 -9.83
CA ALA A 96 1.94 -1.90 -9.01
C ALA A 96 3.07 -2.91 -8.73
N TYR A 97 2.76 -4.17 -8.40
CA TYR A 97 3.78 -5.21 -8.24
C TYR A 97 4.56 -5.46 -9.54
N THR A 98 3.88 -5.49 -10.70
CA THR A 98 4.53 -5.67 -11.99
C THR A 98 5.44 -4.49 -12.34
N SER A 99 5.02 -3.26 -12.07
CA SER A 99 5.83 -2.07 -12.28
C SER A 99 7.06 -2.06 -11.37
N TRP A 100 6.90 -2.45 -10.11
CA TRP A 100 8.02 -2.59 -9.17
C TRP A 100 8.99 -3.69 -9.59
N ALA A 101 8.49 -4.85 -10.00
CA ALA A 101 9.32 -5.94 -10.51
C ALA A 101 10.13 -5.50 -11.74
N ALA A 102 9.50 -4.80 -12.69
CA ALA A 102 10.17 -4.27 -13.87
C ALA A 102 11.25 -3.23 -13.50
N PHE A 103 10.96 -2.33 -12.55
CA PHE A 103 11.94 -1.36 -12.05
C PHE A 103 13.15 -2.04 -11.40
N VAL A 104 12.92 -3.00 -10.50
CA VAL A 104 13.99 -3.77 -9.84
C VAL A 104 14.82 -4.51 -10.89
N ILE A 105 14.18 -5.21 -11.83
CA ILE A 105 14.90 -5.91 -12.91
C ILE A 105 15.73 -4.92 -13.73
N GLY A 106 15.20 -3.75 -14.07
CA GLY A 106 15.91 -2.72 -14.84
C GLY A 106 17.11 -2.13 -14.08
N VAL A 107 16.97 -1.90 -12.77
CA VAL A 107 18.04 -1.35 -11.92
C VAL A 107 19.14 -2.38 -11.67
N PHE A 108 18.79 -3.64 -11.46
CA PHE A 108 19.76 -4.70 -11.13
C PHE A 108 20.24 -5.50 -12.35
N ARG A 109 19.83 -5.12 -13.57
CA ARG A 109 20.38 -5.74 -14.78
C ARG A 109 21.83 -5.29 -14.94
N PRO A 110 22.82 -6.18 -14.77
CA PRO A 110 24.21 -5.81 -15.03
C PRO A 110 24.35 -5.59 -16.54
N TYR A 111 24.92 -4.44 -16.91
CA TYR A 111 25.47 -4.22 -18.25
C TYR A 111 26.83 -4.91 -18.38
#